data_AF-A0A238ZZQ5-F1
#
_entry.id   AF-A0A238ZZQ5-F1
#
_cell.length_a   1.000
_cell.length_b   1.000
_cell.length_c   1.000
_cell.angle_alpha   90.00
_cell.angle_beta   90.00
_cell.angle_gamma   90.00
#
_symmetry.space_group_name_H-M   'P 1'
#
loop_
_entity.id
_entity.type
_entity.pdbx_description
1 polymer ?
#
loop_
_entity_poly.entity_id
_entity_poly.type
_entity_poly.pdbx_seq_one_letter_code
_entity_poly.pdbx_strand_id
1 'polypeptide(L)'
;MTTLTSFEWAAWVQAIGSIVAIFAAISISAWQNHIDNSRRTMEQRGYSKRLMSVTHKIAYDIYLTLHNIEQLRSNPLKNETRQMRDFNRSKLSRLEKALQAIPLHNLGTITAIEQVMIIFSQLETANTLLAPEPADMKHHIDHVPCSEIYGRSWRPIVEACRVASYTLRGEILNYT
;
A
#
# COMPACT_ATOMS: atom_id res chain seq x y z
N MET A 1 -65.64 42.23 6.91
CA MET A 1 -64.66 41.74 7.89
C MET A 1 -65.08 40.33 8.28
N THR A 2 -64.50 39.32 7.64
CA THR A 2 -64.74 37.91 7.98
C THR A 2 -63.91 37.56 9.21
N THR A 3 -64.56 37.56 10.38
CA THR A 3 -63.99 36.99 11.61
C THR A 3 -63.86 35.49 11.39
N LEU A 4 -62.64 35.03 11.09
CA LEU A 4 -62.33 33.61 11.05
C LEU A 4 -62.72 32.99 12.40
N THR A 5 -63.49 31.90 12.35
CA THR A 5 -63.86 31.16 13.56
C THR A 5 -62.60 30.56 14.19
N SER A 6 -62.58 30.39 15.52
CA SER A 6 -61.42 29.81 16.24
C SER A 6 -60.95 28.47 15.65
N PHE A 7 -61.86 27.74 15.02
CA PHE A 7 -61.62 26.49 14.29
C PHE A 7 -60.82 26.70 12.99
N GLU A 8 -61.16 27.70 12.18
CA GLU A 8 -60.43 28.02 10.95
C GLU A 8 -59.00 28.52 11.27
N TRP A 9 -58.86 29.23 12.38
CA TRP A 9 -57.55 29.73 12.81
C TRP A 9 -56.64 28.58 13.26
N ALA A 10 -57.18 27.64 14.04
CA ALA A 10 -56.47 26.43 14.47
C ALA A 10 -56.05 25.56 13.26
N ALA A 11 -56.93 25.38 12.28
CA ALA A 11 -56.64 24.60 11.08
C ALA A 11 -55.50 25.21 10.25
N TRP A 12 -55.45 26.54 10.14
CA TRP A 12 -54.37 27.23 9.42
C TRP A 12 -53.03 27.13 10.15
N VAL A 13 -53.00 27.32 11.47
CA VAL A 13 -51.78 27.19 12.27
C VAL A 13 -51.24 25.76 12.21
N GLN A 14 -52.14 24.77 12.23
CA GLN A 14 -51.76 23.36 12.08
C GLN A 14 -51.20 23.07 10.68
N ALA A 15 -51.80 23.63 9.62
CA ALA A 15 -51.31 23.46 8.26
C ALA A 15 -49.89 24.04 8.11
N ILE A 16 -49.64 25.27 8.58
CA ILE A 16 -48.31 25.89 8.52
C ILE A 16 -47.31 25.16 9.42
N GLY A 17 -47.70 24.78 10.63
CA GLY A 17 -46.84 24.01 11.54
C GLY A 17 -46.42 22.68 10.92
N SER A 18 -47.34 21.99 10.22
CA SER A 18 -47.02 20.74 9.54
C SER A 18 -46.03 20.94 8.39
N ILE A 19 -46.18 22.00 7.60
CA ILE A 19 -45.25 22.33 6.50
C ILE A 19 -43.85 22.64 7.05
N VAL A 20 -43.75 23.48 8.09
CA VAL A 20 -42.46 23.81 8.73
C VAL A 20 -41.80 22.57 9.33
N ALA A 21 -42.58 21.70 9.97
CA ALA A 21 -42.08 20.44 10.52
C ALA A 21 -41.53 19.51 9.43
N ILE A 22 -42.20 19.41 8.27
CA ILE A 22 -41.74 18.63 7.12
C ILE A 22 -40.42 19.20 6.59
N PHE A 23 -40.32 20.52 6.38
CA PHE A 23 -39.09 21.15 5.92
C PHE A 23 -37.93 20.97 6.92
N ALA A 24 -38.19 21.16 8.22
CA ALA A 24 -37.19 20.94 9.26
C ALA A 24 -36.69 19.49 9.28
N ALA A 25 -37.58 18.51 9.15
CA ALA A 25 -37.21 17.10 9.07
C ALA A 25 -36.32 16.81 7.86
N ILE A 26 -36.69 17.31 6.67
CA ILE A 26 -35.90 17.13 5.43
C ILE A 26 -34.51 17.78 5.57
N SER A 27 -34.44 19.01 6.09
CA SER A 27 -33.18 19.73 6.26
C SER A 27 -32.24 19.05 7.25
N ILE A 28 -32.77 18.54 8.37
CA ILE A 28 -31.97 17.81 9.36
C ILE A 28 -31.44 16.50 8.77
N SER A 29 -32.26 15.73 8.06
CA SER A 29 -31.82 14.49 7.41
C SER A 29 -30.77 14.74 6.33
N ALA A 30 -30.93 15.81 5.53
CA ALA A 30 -29.93 16.19 4.53
C ALA A 30 -28.59 16.61 5.17
N TRP A 31 -28.65 17.37 6.27
CA TRP A 31 -27.46 17.77 7.02
C TRP A 31 -26.75 16.59 7.67
N GLN A 32 -27.50 15.67 8.28
CA GLN A 32 -26.95 14.42 8.85
C GLN A 32 -26.27 13.58 7.76
N ASN A 33 -26.92 13.38 6.61
CA ASN A 33 -26.31 12.67 5.48
C ASN A 33 -25.02 13.34 5.00
N HIS A 34 -24.99 14.68 4.96
CA HIS A 34 -23.79 15.41 4.55
C HIS A 34 -22.63 15.25 5.55
N ILE A 35 -22.91 15.30 6.86
CA ILE A 35 -21.91 15.06 7.91
C ILE A 35 -21.42 13.62 7.86
N ASP A 36 -22.31 12.64 7.71
CA ASP A 36 -21.95 11.23 7.64
C ASP A 36 -21.11 10.92 6.41
N ASN A 37 -21.43 11.53 5.26
CA ASN A 37 -20.62 11.37 4.06
C ASN A 37 -19.23 12.03 4.22
N SER A 38 -19.17 13.19 4.86
CA SER A 38 -17.91 13.86 5.21
C SER A 38 -17.05 13.02 6.17
N ARG A 39 -17.67 12.39 7.18
CA ARG A 39 -16.97 11.49 8.09
C ARG A 39 -16.44 10.24 7.40
N ARG A 40 -17.26 9.58 6.57
CA ARG A 40 -16.87 8.40 5.80
C ARG A 40 -15.69 8.68 4.87
N THR A 41 -15.71 9.83 4.19
CA THR A 41 -14.60 10.21 3.29
C THR A 41 -13.32 10.53 4.07
N MET A 42 -13.40 11.15 5.26
CA MET A 42 -12.25 11.36 6.14
C MET A 42 -11.67 10.05 6.68
N GLU A 43 -12.53 9.10 7.08
CA GLU A 43 -12.12 7.77 7.54
C GLU A 43 -11.45 6.97 6.41
N GLN A 44 -12.02 7.01 5.21
CA GLN A 44 -11.42 6.39 4.02
C GLN A 44 -10.04 6.98 3.70
N ARG A 45 -9.89 8.31 3.73
CA ARG A 45 -8.58 8.97 3.55
C ARG A 45 -7.57 8.55 4.61
N GLY A 46 -7.99 8.48 5.87
CA GLY A 46 -7.15 8.02 6.97
C GLY A 46 -6.70 6.56 6.80
N TYR A 47 -7.61 5.70 6.35
CA TYR A 47 -7.31 4.31 6.03
C TYR A 47 -6.33 4.17 4.86
N SER A 48 -6.58 4.83 3.73
CA SER A 48 -5.69 4.80 2.56
C SER A 48 -4.30 5.33 2.88
N LYS A 49 -4.18 6.37 3.71
CA LYS A 49 -2.88 6.89 4.16
C LYS A 49 -2.10 5.88 4.99
N ARG A 50 -2.76 5.20 5.94
CA ARG A 50 -2.14 4.13 6.74
C ARG A 50 -1.72 2.96 5.86
N LEU A 51 -2.58 2.57 4.93
CA LEU A 51 -2.29 1.50 3.98
C LEU A 51 -1.08 1.85 3.13
N MET A 52 -1.04 3.04 2.53
CA MET A 52 0.10 3.53 1.76
C MET A 52 1.39 3.53 2.58
N SER A 53 1.34 3.97 3.84
CA SER A 53 2.48 3.95 4.76
C SER A 53 3.02 2.53 5.01
N VAL A 54 2.14 1.56 5.22
CA VAL A 54 2.50 0.15 5.38
C VAL A 54 3.11 -0.39 4.09
N THR A 55 2.50 -0.11 2.94
CA THR A 55 2.99 -0.49 1.61
C THR A 55 4.40 0.03 1.35
N HIS A 56 4.64 1.33 1.60
CA HIS A 56 5.96 1.93 1.48
C HIS A 56 6.98 1.26 2.40
N LYS A 57 6.63 0.98 3.65
CA LYS A 57 7.55 0.33 4.60
C LYS A 57 7.95 -1.06 4.13
N ILE A 58 6.99 -1.86 3.65
CA ILE A 58 7.27 -3.19 3.08
C ILE A 58 8.14 -3.08 1.84
N ALA A 59 7.81 -2.17 0.92
CA ALA A 59 8.60 -1.90 -0.29
C ALA A 59 10.05 -1.50 0.04
N TYR A 60 10.23 -0.65 1.05
CA TYR A 60 11.54 -0.22 1.51
C TYR A 60 12.33 -1.35 2.16
N ASP A 61 11.70 -2.20 2.98
CA ASP A 61 12.35 -3.38 3.57
C ASP A 61 12.76 -4.42 2.51
N ILE A 62 11.98 -4.55 1.43
CA ILE A 62 12.34 -5.34 0.25
C ILE A 62 13.59 -4.76 -0.41
N TYR A 63 13.57 -3.46 -0.73
CA TYR A 63 14.73 -2.76 -1.30
C TYR A 63 15.98 -2.97 -0.43
N LEU A 64 15.91 -2.72 0.88
CA LEU A 64 17.04 -2.88 1.79
C LEU A 64 17.56 -4.32 1.82
N THR A 65 16.66 -5.30 1.78
CA THR A 65 17.05 -6.71 1.78
C THR A 65 17.77 -7.07 0.48
N LEU A 66 17.25 -6.64 -0.67
CA LEU A 66 17.88 -6.85 -1.98
C LEU A 66 19.23 -6.11 -2.07
N HIS A 67 19.31 -4.88 -1.53
CA HIS A 67 20.56 -4.12 -1.49
C HIS A 67 21.61 -4.81 -0.63
N ASN A 68 21.25 -5.35 0.53
CA ASN A 68 22.18 -6.11 1.36
C ASN A 68 22.68 -7.38 0.67
N ILE A 69 21.82 -8.08 -0.09
CA ILE A 69 22.20 -9.24 -0.91
C ILE A 69 23.17 -8.80 -2.02
N GLU A 70 22.87 -7.71 -2.71
CA GLU A 70 23.73 -7.14 -3.74
C GLU A 70 25.10 -6.76 -3.16
N GLN A 71 25.16 -6.06 -2.03
CA GLN A 71 26.42 -5.69 -1.37
C GLN A 71 27.23 -6.91 -0.90
N LEU A 72 26.55 -7.96 -0.43
CA LEU A 72 27.20 -9.20 -0.04
C LEU A 72 27.82 -9.89 -1.25
N ARG A 73 27.10 -9.93 -2.38
CA ARG A 73 27.51 -10.65 -3.58
C ARG A 73 28.52 -9.85 -4.43
N SER A 74 28.36 -8.54 -4.54
CA SER A 74 29.30 -7.67 -5.26
C SER A 74 30.68 -7.59 -4.57
N ASN A 75 30.83 -8.07 -3.34
CA ASN A 75 32.10 -8.01 -2.61
C ASN A 75 32.90 -9.32 -2.77
N PRO A 76 34.04 -9.31 -3.48
CA PRO A 76 34.87 -10.50 -3.70
C PRO A 76 35.51 -11.07 -2.42
N LEU A 77 35.58 -10.27 -1.35
CA LEU A 77 36.17 -10.67 -0.07
C LEU A 77 35.16 -11.31 0.89
N LYS A 78 33.87 -11.33 0.53
CA LYS A 78 32.81 -11.90 1.36
C LYS A 78 32.29 -13.19 0.75
N ASN A 79 32.23 -14.23 1.58
CA ASN A 79 31.61 -15.49 1.22
C ASN A 79 30.19 -15.55 1.78
N GLU A 80 29.20 -15.77 0.91
CA GLU A 80 27.83 -16.01 1.33
C GLU A 80 27.68 -17.46 1.81
N THR A 81 27.35 -17.65 3.09
CA THR A 81 27.07 -18.99 3.63
C THR A 81 25.68 -19.49 3.22
N ARG A 82 25.47 -20.81 3.27
CA ARG A 82 24.14 -21.41 3.01
C ARG A 82 23.07 -20.88 3.96
N GLN A 83 23.40 -20.74 5.24
CA GLN A 83 22.47 -20.21 6.24
C GLN A 83 22.06 -18.76 5.94
N MET A 84 22.99 -17.93 5.45
CA MET A 84 22.68 -16.55 5.01
C MET A 84 21.75 -16.55 3.80
N ARG A 85 21.97 -17.43 2.81
CA ARG A 85 21.06 -17.58 1.65
C ARG A 85 19.66 -17.96 2.08
N ASP A 86 19.54 -18.99 2.90
CA ASP A 86 18.25 -19.50 3.39
C ASP A 86 17.53 -18.43 4.23
N PHE A 87 18.26 -17.69 5.07
CA PHE A 87 17.71 -16.56 5.82
C PHE A 87 17.19 -15.45 4.90
N ASN A 88 18.00 -15.00 3.93
CA ASN A 88 17.64 -13.96 2.97
C ASN A 88 16.41 -14.34 2.15
N ARG A 89 16.39 -15.58 1.63
CA ARG A 89 15.23 -16.14 0.91
C ARG A 89 13.98 -16.20 1.78
N SER A 90 14.10 -16.65 3.02
CA SER A 90 12.97 -16.68 3.95
C SER A 90 12.43 -15.27 4.24
N LYS A 91 13.32 -14.28 4.38
CA LYS A 91 12.95 -12.89 4.64
C LYS A 91 12.23 -12.28 3.43
N LEU A 92 12.78 -12.44 2.23
CA LEU A 92 12.13 -11.98 1.00
C LEU A 92 10.76 -12.63 0.81
N SER A 93 10.63 -13.95 1.03
CA SER A 93 9.35 -14.64 0.93
C SER A 93 8.31 -14.11 1.93
N ARG A 94 8.71 -13.77 3.17
CA ARG A 94 7.80 -13.14 4.14
C ARG A 94 7.34 -11.75 3.69
N LEU A 95 8.26 -10.94 3.16
CA LEU A 95 7.96 -9.59 2.67
C LEU A 95 7.08 -9.63 1.41
N GLU A 96 7.33 -10.57 0.50
CA GLU A 96 6.51 -10.82 -0.68
C GLU A 96 5.07 -11.17 -0.29
N LYS A 97 4.88 -12.12 0.64
CA LYS A 97 3.55 -12.46 1.16
C LYS A 97 2.86 -11.25 1.82
N ALA A 98 3.60 -10.44 2.56
CA ALA A 98 3.06 -9.23 3.16
C ALA A 98 2.62 -8.22 2.10
N LEU A 99 3.39 -8.07 1.00
CA LEU A 99 3.04 -7.20 -0.12
C LEU A 99 1.82 -7.73 -0.90
N GLN A 100 1.71 -9.04 -1.11
CA GLN A 100 0.56 -9.69 -1.75
C GLN A 100 -0.75 -9.52 -0.97
N ALA A 101 -0.67 -9.40 0.35
CA ALA A 101 -1.83 -9.17 1.21
C ALA A 101 -2.37 -7.74 1.13
N ILE A 102 -1.67 -6.81 0.47
CA ILE A 102 -2.09 -5.42 0.36
C ILE A 102 -3.21 -5.29 -0.69
N PRO A 103 -4.41 -4.79 -0.32
CA PRO A 103 -5.46 -4.52 -1.27
C PRO A 103 -5.10 -3.33 -2.17
N LEU A 104 -4.53 -3.60 -3.35
CA LEU A 104 -4.05 -2.58 -4.30
C LEU A 104 -5.12 -1.55 -4.67
N HIS A 105 -6.38 -1.98 -4.78
CA HIS A 105 -7.51 -1.10 -5.09
C HIS A 105 -7.76 -0.01 -4.02
N ASN A 106 -7.21 -0.16 -2.81
CA ASN A 106 -7.35 0.80 -1.72
C ASN A 106 -6.15 1.75 -1.57
N LEU A 107 -5.09 1.61 -2.38
CA LEU A 107 -3.92 2.49 -2.35
C LEU A 107 -4.23 3.92 -2.82
N GLY A 108 -5.31 4.11 -3.58
CA GLY A 108 -5.85 5.43 -3.89
C GLY A 108 -5.21 6.14 -5.08
N THR A 109 -4.00 5.78 -5.51
CA THR A 109 -3.38 6.30 -6.75
C THR A 109 -2.90 5.20 -7.68
N ILE A 110 -3.04 5.42 -8.99
CA ILE A 110 -2.53 4.52 -10.03
C ILE A 110 -1.02 4.40 -9.93
N THR A 111 -0.31 5.50 -9.68
CA THR A 111 1.14 5.52 -9.50
C THR A 111 1.59 4.57 -8.38
N ALA A 112 0.90 4.58 -7.24
CA ALA A 112 1.24 3.65 -6.15
C ALA A 112 1.02 2.18 -6.54
N ILE A 113 -0.06 1.88 -7.27
CA ILE A 113 -0.33 0.53 -7.79
C ILE A 113 0.79 0.11 -8.74
N GLU A 114 1.18 0.97 -9.68
CA GLU A 114 2.27 0.71 -10.62
C GLU A 114 3.60 0.43 -9.90
N GLN A 115 3.94 1.21 -8.88
CA GLN A 115 5.17 0.99 -8.10
C GLN A 115 5.15 -0.36 -7.38
N VAL A 116 4.01 -0.77 -6.82
CA VAL A 116 3.88 -2.09 -6.20
C VAL A 116 4.02 -3.21 -7.24
N MET A 117 3.44 -3.04 -8.43
CA MET A 117 3.59 -4.00 -9.52
C MET A 117 5.05 -4.13 -10.00
N ILE A 118 5.78 -3.01 -10.10
CA ILE A 118 7.21 -3.02 -10.40
C ILE A 118 7.95 -3.85 -9.35
N ILE A 119 7.69 -3.63 -8.06
CA ILE A 119 8.33 -4.38 -6.97
C ILE A 119 8.03 -5.88 -7.08
N PHE A 120 6.78 -6.27 -7.40
CA PHE A 120 6.46 -7.69 -7.62
C PHE A 120 7.26 -8.32 -8.75
N SER A 121 7.34 -7.66 -9.90
CA SER A 121 8.12 -8.14 -11.04
C SER A 121 9.61 -8.29 -10.71
N GLN A 122 10.15 -7.34 -9.94
CA GLN A 122 11.55 -7.40 -9.49
C GLN A 122 11.79 -8.50 -8.44
N LEU A 123 10.83 -8.74 -7.55
CA LEU A 123 10.89 -9.84 -6.58
C LEU A 123 10.87 -11.21 -7.27
N GLU A 124 10.04 -11.40 -8.29
CA GLU A 124 10.00 -12.64 -9.08
C GLU A 124 11.36 -12.90 -9.75
N THR A 125 11.95 -11.85 -10.35
CA THR A 125 13.29 -11.91 -10.94
C THR A 125 14.35 -12.26 -9.88
N ALA A 126 14.31 -11.60 -8.71
CA ALA A 126 15.22 -11.86 -7.61
C ALA A 126 15.09 -13.29 -7.06
N ASN A 127 13.87 -13.79 -6.91
CA ASN A 127 13.59 -15.16 -6.47
C ASN A 127 14.14 -16.19 -7.47
N THR A 128 14.05 -15.91 -8.77
CA THR A 128 14.65 -16.76 -9.82
C THR A 128 16.18 -16.80 -9.70
N LEU A 129 16.81 -15.66 -9.42
CA LEU A 129 18.26 -15.57 -9.15
C LEU A 129 18.69 -16.16 -7.79
N LEU A 130 17.72 -16.43 -6.91
CA LEU A 130 17.93 -17.08 -5.61
C LEU A 130 17.54 -18.57 -5.62
N ALA A 131 17.09 -19.10 -6.77
CA ALA A 131 16.77 -20.51 -6.89
C ALA A 131 18.01 -21.37 -6.56
N PRO A 132 17.84 -22.50 -5.85
CA PRO A 132 18.94 -23.38 -5.53
C PRO A 132 19.57 -23.91 -6.83
N GLU A 133 20.91 -23.99 -6.87
CA GLU A 133 21.61 -24.69 -7.96
C GLU A 133 21.10 -26.14 -8.07
N PRO A 134 21.04 -26.69 -9.29
CA PRO A 134 20.55 -28.04 -9.52
C PRO A 134 21.41 -29.06 -8.75
N ALA A 135 20.77 -30.16 -8.34
CA ALA A 135 21.30 -31.09 -7.33
C ALA A 135 22.60 -31.81 -7.73
N ASP A 136 22.99 -31.72 -8.99
CA ASP A 136 24.22 -32.21 -9.62
C ASP A 136 25.45 -31.33 -9.34
N MET A 137 25.29 -30.07 -8.92
CA MET A 137 26.40 -29.17 -8.53
C MET A 137 26.81 -29.28 -7.04
N LYS A 138 26.14 -30.14 -6.26
CA LYS A 138 26.27 -30.27 -4.79
C LYS A 138 27.67 -30.58 -4.25
N HIS A 139 28.63 -30.99 -5.07
CA HIS A 139 29.91 -31.51 -4.60
C HIS A 139 31.10 -30.55 -4.71
N HIS A 140 30.97 -29.34 -5.26
CA HIS A 140 32.15 -28.53 -5.56
C HIS A 140 32.19 -27.08 -5.08
N ILE A 141 31.10 -26.51 -4.57
CA ILE A 141 31.08 -25.06 -4.32
C ILE A 141 30.41 -24.73 -2.98
N ASP A 142 31.16 -24.88 -1.89
CA ASP A 142 30.77 -24.31 -0.58
C ASP A 142 30.81 -22.76 -0.60
N HIS A 143 31.52 -22.18 -1.57
CA HIS A 143 31.71 -20.74 -1.75
C HIS A 143 31.62 -20.36 -3.23
N VAL A 144 30.50 -19.75 -3.65
CA VAL A 144 30.35 -19.21 -5.01
C VAL A 144 31.12 -17.89 -5.09
N PRO A 145 32.09 -17.72 -6.02
CA PRO A 145 32.76 -16.44 -6.21
C PRO A 145 31.74 -15.42 -6.71
N CYS A 146 31.35 -14.48 -5.85
CA CYS A 146 30.16 -13.67 -6.07
C CYS A 146 30.37 -12.45 -7.00
N SER A 147 31.59 -12.15 -7.46
CA SER A 147 31.98 -10.75 -7.72
C SER A 147 31.63 -10.14 -9.09
N GLU A 148 31.38 -10.89 -10.16
CA GLU A 148 31.20 -10.27 -11.51
C GLU A 148 29.85 -10.53 -12.19
N ILE A 149 29.38 -11.78 -12.20
CA ILE A 149 28.11 -12.14 -12.85
C ILE A 149 26.92 -11.65 -12.00
N TYR A 150 27.04 -11.66 -10.67
CA TYR A 150 25.95 -11.28 -9.77
C TYR A 150 25.74 -9.76 -9.70
N GLY A 151 26.79 -8.94 -9.64
CA GLY A 151 26.64 -7.48 -9.56
C GLY A 151 25.86 -6.88 -10.74
N ARG A 152 26.05 -7.42 -11.96
CA ARG A 152 25.33 -6.96 -13.16
C ARG A 152 23.84 -7.29 -13.14
N SER A 153 23.46 -8.46 -12.63
CA SER A 153 22.05 -8.89 -12.59
C SER A 153 21.28 -8.32 -11.41
N TRP A 154 21.94 -8.09 -10.27
CA TRP A 154 21.28 -7.61 -9.04
C TRP A 154 21.10 -6.09 -9.00
N ARG A 155 22.04 -5.32 -9.54
CA ARG A 155 21.99 -3.85 -9.49
C ARG A 155 20.71 -3.26 -10.12
N PRO A 156 20.25 -3.68 -11.31
CA PRO A 156 19.00 -3.16 -11.89
C PRO A 156 17.77 -3.46 -11.03
N ILE A 157 17.70 -4.66 -10.43
CA ILE A 157 16.61 -5.10 -9.56
C ILE A 157 16.55 -4.23 -8.30
N VAL A 158 17.71 -4.02 -7.66
CA VAL A 158 17.83 -3.18 -6.46
C VAL A 158 17.42 -1.75 -6.78
N GLU A 159 17.89 -1.21 -7.91
CA GLU A 159 17.60 0.17 -8.29
C GLU A 159 16.12 0.38 -8.61
N ALA A 160 15.48 -0.54 -9.33
CA ALA A 160 14.05 -0.49 -9.58
C ALA A 160 13.23 -0.52 -8.28
N CYS A 161 13.57 -1.42 -7.33
CA CYS A 161 12.94 -1.47 -6.02
C CYS A 161 13.21 -0.19 -5.19
N ARG A 162 14.42 0.38 -5.30
CA ARG A 162 14.78 1.65 -4.66
C ARG A 162 13.87 2.76 -5.16
N VAL A 163 13.82 3.00 -6.47
CA VAL A 163 13.00 4.04 -7.11
C VAL A 163 11.54 3.86 -6.72
N ALA A 164 10.99 2.65 -6.85
CA ALA A 164 9.60 2.37 -6.50
C ALA A 164 9.29 2.67 -5.02
N SER A 165 10.18 2.30 -4.09
CA SER A 165 10.01 2.58 -2.67
C SER A 165 10.02 4.09 -2.35
N TYR A 166 10.89 4.87 -3.01
CA TYR A 166 10.95 6.32 -2.81
C TYR A 166 9.77 7.04 -3.46
N THR A 167 9.30 6.58 -4.62
CA THR A 167 8.08 7.11 -5.26
C THR A 167 6.87 6.88 -4.36
N LEU A 168 6.71 5.67 -3.78
CA LEU A 168 5.68 5.39 -2.78
C LEU A 168 5.76 6.32 -1.56
N ARG A 169 6.98 6.68 -1.13
CA ARG A 169 7.17 7.68 -0.07
C ARG A 169 6.67 9.06 -0.47
N GLY A 170 6.97 9.48 -1.70
CA GLY A 170 6.48 10.74 -2.27
C GLY A 170 4.95 10.80 -2.31
N GLU A 171 4.32 9.70 -2.75
CA GLU A 171 2.87 9.58 -2.76
C GLU A 171 2.25 9.77 -1.37
N ILE A 172 2.86 9.20 -0.31
CA ILE A 172 2.38 9.41 1.08
C ILE A 172 2.41 10.90 1.47
N LEU A 173 3.46 11.61 1.07
CA LEU A 173 3.64 13.04 1.38
C LEU A 173 2.67 13.93 0.58
N ASN A 174 2.19 13.46 -0.57
CA ASN A 174 1.16 14.16 -1.35
C ASN A 174 -0.26 13.93 -0.81
N TYR A 175 -0.44 12.98 0.11
CA TYR A 175 -1.71 12.69 0.80
C TYR A 175 -1.90 13.44 2.13
N THR A 176 -0.92 14.27 2.55
CA THR A 176 -1.04 15.20 3.70
C THR A 176 -1.58 16.54 3.26
#